data_AF-E8UY93-F1
#
_entry.id   AF-E8UY93-F1
#
_cell.length_a   1.000
_cell.length_b   1.000
_cell.length_c   1.000
_cell.angle_alpha   90.00
_cell.angle_beta   90.00
_cell.angle_gamma   90.00
#
_symmetry.space_group_name_H-M   'P 1'
#
loop_
_entity.id
_entity.type
_entity.pdbx_description
1 polymer ?
#
loop_
_entity_poly.entity_id
_entity_poly.type
_entity_poly.pdbx_seq_one_letter_code
_entity_poly.pdbx_strand_id
1 'polypeptide(L)'
;MANDAGFAAAVTIRQQVLHDKLTATYANGQFPTTLNYPLLGGPPDASISLFLGEPDIACEGATNLLVVTVPVWGGVTVTETVPVTVQIKGLIEVTLVPDFQLITASDGTQTAQLNPATTIAVRTWTATVTSADPPPDVASYVTGDMFRVRLQTEISLALLTGIISLPQIPIDYLHGIPAFVAENGISSVAVDGALLLGFAVESDSPTGPLQGDVTALTDFAGSFALAAFVNPLAAPLFFSDVQDALSSAASSQGATLDTGSLSVTLADGHAHVTGKLDATGGTLNFSFDILPHMENFSGPGAEWVAYTTEHWVDDPRVRLVKPRSWPALWFTTGNAQSEVDASWWVDALEVLTVGFLLLVFLPKFSNAEGSFDNKVDDRPPNAPYPRVQHTAAPAGGIVLRIALDSFELAADGISVGVHESAKPTTIAVTGPAIIPSSYATEVLHYTLRLPSGALPADPTLRVAWTLTDATSGVVLASEDDKVADPSPGFEFQPSSFVSTSKFEVQGRLYRLFGTETADVGSAATSLQVRGALAPAAYVSWRAQSVKPRVGFDTTSGLWQYGGDAHVQRQSKWHRTDAPCQAASKGVNYAGRYEPQYANTLPFHLKDLVQSRQVLCDYCFFGGPAGTNARL
;
A
#
# COMPACT_ATOMS: atom_id res chain seq x y z
N MET A 1 -20.31 2.89 27.27
CA MET A 1 -19.02 3.42 27.77
C MET A 1 -18.47 4.31 26.67
N ALA A 2 -17.67 5.33 27.00
CA ALA A 2 -17.11 6.21 25.98
C ALA A 2 -15.97 5.48 25.24
N ASN A 3 -15.86 5.68 23.92
CA ASN A 3 -14.97 4.89 23.06
C ASN A 3 -13.47 5.17 23.34
N ASP A 4 -13.17 6.36 23.88
CA ASP A 4 -11.84 6.79 24.31
C ASP A 4 -11.37 6.17 25.64
N ALA A 5 -12.26 5.61 26.46
CA ALA A 5 -11.95 5.10 27.80
C ALA A 5 -11.13 6.05 28.71
N GLY A 6 -11.20 7.37 28.51
CA GLY A 6 -10.45 8.39 29.24
C GLY A 6 -9.05 8.71 28.67
N PHE A 7 -8.65 8.12 27.55
CA PHE A 7 -7.45 8.51 26.79
C PHE A 7 -7.71 9.79 25.96
N ALA A 8 -6.66 10.44 25.46
CA ALA A 8 -6.81 11.56 24.53
C ALA A 8 -7.34 11.11 23.17
N ALA A 9 -6.86 9.95 22.71
CA ALA A 9 -7.43 9.22 21.58
C ALA A 9 -7.40 7.72 21.86
N ALA A 10 -8.29 6.98 21.20
CA ALA A 10 -8.25 5.54 21.11
C ALA A 10 -8.28 5.10 19.64
N VAL A 11 -7.70 3.94 19.34
CA VAL A 11 -7.70 3.32 18.02
C VAL A 11 -8.07 1.85 18.15
N THR A 12 -9.00 1.38 17.31
CA THR A 12 -9.31 -0.03 17.11
C THR A 12 -8.75 -0.47 15.76
N ILE A 13 -7.92 -1.52 15.75
CA ILE A 13 -7.34 -2.12 14.55
C ILE A 13 -7.81 -3.57 14.46
N ARG A 14 -8.60 -3.92 13.45
CA ARG A 14 -9.05 -5.30 13.24
C ARG A 14 -7.86 -6.21 12.92
N GLN A 15 -7.93 -7.46 13.37
CA GLN A 15 -6.95 -8.50 13.03
C GLN A 15 -6.69 -8.59 11.52
N GLN A 16 -7.72 -8.41 10.68
CA GLN A 16 -7.58 -8.42 9.22
C GLN A 16 -6.62 -7.33 8.71
N VAL A 17 -6.57 -6.14 9.34
CA VAL A 17 -5.60 -5.09 8.98
C VAL A 17 -4.18 -5.56 9.30
N LEU A 18 -3.97 -6.12 10.49
CA LEU A 18 -2.66 -6.64 10.89
C LEU A 18 -2.20 -7.78 9.97
N HIS A 19 -3.11 -8.68 9.58
CA HIS A 19 -2.87 -9.73 8.60
C HIS A 19 -2.53 -9.17 7.21
N ASP A 20 -3.40 -8.33 6.62
CA ASP A 20 -3.19 -7.73 5.30
C ASP A 20 -1.85 -6.98 5.22
N LYS A 21 -1.48 -6.24 6.27
CA LYS A 21 -0.19 -5.55 6.39
C LYS A 21 0.97 -6.53 6.47
N LEU A 22 0.90 -7.52 7.36
CA LEU A 22 1.97 -8.50 7.57
C LEU A 22 2.23 -9.32 6.30
N THR A 23 1.18 -9.77 5.62
CA THR A 23 1.26 -10.48 4.35
C THR A 23 1.80 -9.59 3.23
N ALA A 24 1.43 -8.30 3.18
CA ALA A 24 2.00 -7.36 2.23
C ALA A 24 3.50 -7.15 2.46
N THR A 25 3.94 -6.96 3.71
CA THR A 25 5.35 -6.87 4.12
C THR A 25 6.12 -8.13 3.71
N TYR A 26 5.52 -9.32 3.85
CA TYR A 26 6.09 -10.58 3.37
C TYR A 26 6.21 -10.65 1.85
N ALA A 27 5.10 -10.45 1.12
CA ALA A 27 5.06 -10.53 -0.34
C ALA A 27 5.92 -9.46 -1.04
N ASN A 28 6.17 -8.34 -0.36
CA ASN A 28 7.00 -7.24 -0.87
C ASN A 28 8.50 -7.37 -0.48
N GLY A 29 8.89 -8.44 0.21
CA GLY A 29 10.29 -8.72 0.57
C GLY A 29 10.83 -7.88 1.73
N GLN A 30 9.95 -7.28 2.53
CA GLN A 30 10.31 -6.49 3.73
C GLN A 30 10.32 -7.36 5.00
N PHE A 31 9.64 -8.51 5.00
CA PHE A 31 9.74 -9.50 6.07
C PHE A 31 10.90 -10.48 5.77
N PRO A 32 11.70 -10.90 6.77
CA PRO A 32 12.76 -11.88 6.56
C PRO A 32 12.19 -13.24 6.13
N THR A 33 12.63 -13.74 4.97
CA THR A 33 12.14 -14.99 4.38
C THR A 33 12.97 -16.20 4.80
N THR A 34 14.08 -16.00 5.53
CA THR A 34 14.94 -17.07 6.01
C THR A 34 15.53 -16.77 7.38
N LEU A 35 15.72 -17.82 8.20
CA LEU A 35 16.51 -17.80 9.42
C LEU A 35 17.74 -18.68 9.23
N ASN A 36 18.93 -18.07 9.27
CA ASN A 36 20.22 -18.73 9.04
C ASN A 36 21.17 -18.42 10.21
N TYR A 37 21.09 -19.19 11.30
CA TYR A 37 21.79 -18.90 12.56
C TYR A 37 22.34 -20.16 13.23
N PRO A 38 23.48 -20.07 13.95
CA PRO A 38 23.79 -21.02 15.01
C PRO A 38 22.78 -20.84 16.15
N LEU A 39 22.36 -21.94 16.79
CA LEU A 39 21.54 -21.91 18.00
C LEU A 39 22.46 -21.96 19.23
N LEU A 40 22.46 -20.90 20.04
CA LEU A 40 23.25 -20.85 21.27
C LEU A 40 22.72 -21.86 22.31
N GLY A 41 23.62 -22.42 23.14
CA GLY A 41 23.22 -23.30 24.26
C GLY A 41 24.11 -24.52 24.54
N GLY A 42 25.18 -24.75 23.79
CA GLY A 42 26.12 -25.87 24.01
C GLY A 42 25.66 -27.21 23.42
N PRO A 43 26.30 -28.35 23.75
CA PRO A 43 26.12 -29.60 23.02
C PRO A 43 24.67 -30.14 23.07
N PRO A 44 24.16 -30.73 21.97
CA PRO A 44 24.77 -30.71 20.63
C PRO A 44 24.76 -29.29 20.06
N ASP A 45 25.84 -28.89 19.38
CA ASP A 45 25.86 -27.61 18.69
C ASP A 45 24.91 -27.70 17.50
N ALA A 46 24.02 -26.72 17.33
CA ALA A 46 23.01 -26.75 16.28
C ALA A 46 23.04 -25.47 15.45
N SER A 47 22.67 -25.57 14.18
CA SER A 47 22.42 -24.43 13.32
C SER A 47 21.19 -24.66 12.45
N ILE A 48 20.49 -23.58 12.17
CA ILE A 48 19.27 -23.58 11.36
C ILE A 48 19.53 -22.90 10.01
N SER A 49 18.91 -23.42 8.97
CA SER A 49 18.76 -22.80 7.66
C SER A 49 17.32 -23.05 7.20
N LEU A 50 16.41 -22.26 7.77
CA LEU A 50 14.96 -22.39 7.59
C LEU A 50 14.46 -21.27 6.69
N PHE A 51 13.59 -21.62 5.75
CA PHE A 51 12.72 -20.69 5.06
C PHE A 51 11.49 -20.41 5.94
N LEU A 52 11.10 -19.14 6.01
CA LEU A 52 9.87 -18.69 6.66
C LEU A 52 8.79 -18.54 5.58
N GLY A 53 7.72 -19.30 5.71
CA GLY A 53 6.52 -19.16 4.89
C GLY A 53 5.74 -17.89 5.21
N GLU A 54 4.65 -17.66 4.47
CA GLU A 54 3.72 -16.56 4.70
C GLU A 54 3.20 -16.59 6.14
N PRO A 55 3.47 -15.54 6.95
CA PRO A 55 3.04 -15.48 8.34
C PRO A 55 1.57 -15.05 8.46
N ASP A 56 0.91 -15.52 9.51
CA ASP A 56 -0.43 -15.09 9.94
C ASP A 56 -0.35 -14.41 11.33
N ILE A 57 -1.36 -13.63 11.69
CA ILE A 57 -1.46 -12.96 13.00
C ILE A 57 -2.88 -13.01 13.57
N ALA A 58 -2.98 -13.38 14.85
CA ALA A 58 -4.22 -13.38 15.62
C ALA A 58 -4.16 -12.45 16.84
N CYS A 59 -5.30 -11.88 17.21
CA CYS A 59 -5.48 -11.15 18.46
C CYS A 59 -6.27 -12.04 19.43
N GLU A 60 -5.62 -12.50 20.50
CA GLU A 60 -6.24 -13.36 21.53
C GLU A 60 -6.58 -12.54 22.79
N GLY A 61 -7.88 -12.30 23.00
CA GLY A 61 -8.38 -11.48 24.11
C GLY A 61 -8.28 -12.14 25.47
N ALA A 62 -8.44 -13.47 25.54
CA ALA A 62 -8.37 -14.23 26.79
C ALA A 62 -6.98 -14.17 27.48
N THR A 63 -5.93 -13.88 26.72
CA THR A 63 -4.53 -13.82 27.18
C THR A 63 -3.89 -12.44 27.01
N ASN A 64 -4.56 -11.50 26.33
CA ASN A 64 -3.99 -10.23 25.87
C ASN A 64 -2.69 -10.44 25.08
N LEU A 65 -2.74 -11.27 24.02
CA LEU A 65 -1.58 -11.58 23.19
C LEU A 65 -1.86 -11.34 21.71
N LEU A 66 -0.85 -10.83 21.02
CA LEU A 66 -0.73 -10.97 19.57
C LEU A 66 0.00 -12.28 19.29
N VAL A 67 -0.58 -13.14 18.46
CA VAL A 67 -0.01 -14.45 18.12
C VAL A 67 0.38 -14.44 16.65
N VAL A 68 1.67 -14.44 16.38
CA VAL A 68 2.22 -14.54 15.02
C VAL A 68 2.55 -16.00 14.73
N THR A 69 1.92 -16.54 13.70
CA THR A 69 2.03 -17.95 13.30
C THR A 69 2.80 -18.03 11.99
N VAL A 70 3.96 -18.69 12.00
CA VAL A 70 4.87 -18.77 10.84
C VAL A 70 5.09 -20.23 10.46
N PRO A 71 4.61 -20.68 9.28
CA PRO A 71 5.01 -21.95 8.69
C PRO A 71 6.50 -21.93 8.37
N VAL A 72 7.23 -23.01 8.68
CA VAL A 72 8.68 -23.09 8.42
C VAL A 72 9.11 -24.39 7.79
N TRP A 73 10.18 -24.36 7.00
CA TRP A 73 10.79 -25.56 6.44
C TRP A 73 12.24 -25.32 6.04
N GLY A 74 13.07 -26.36 6.06
CA GLY A 74 14.47 -26.27 5.63
C GLY A 74 15.39 -27.18 6.42
N GLY A 75 16.68 -26.85 6.42
CA GLY A 75 17.72 -27.64 7.06
C GLY A 75 17.93 -27.28 8.53
N VAL A 76 18.13 -28.30 9.37
CA VAL A 76 18.72 -28.15 10.70
C VAL A 76 19.97 -29.04 10.76
N THR A 77 21.11 -28.45 11.07
CA THR A 77 22.38 -29.18 11.21
C THR A 77 22.73 -29.31 12.68
N VAL A 78 22.83 -30.54 13.16
CA VAL A 78 23.17 -30.89 14.54
C VAL A 78 24.57 -31.50 14.54
N THR A 79 25.43 -31.02 15.43
CA THR A 79 26.85 -31.39 15.50
C THR A 79 27.17 -31.90 16.90
N GLU A 80 27.43 -33.21 17.00
CA GLU A 80 27.98 -33.85 18.20
C GLU A 80 29.44 -34.23 17.99
N THR A 81 29.68 -35.19 17.09
CA THR A 81 31.02 -35.60 16.64
C THR A 81 31.18 -35.42 15.12
N VAL A 82 30.08 -35.56 14.38
CA VAL A 82 29.98 -35.32 12.93
C VAL A 82 28.71 -34.48 12.72
N PRO A 83 28.73 -33.45 11.84
CA PRO A 83 27.53 -32.68 11.52
C PRO A 83 26.53 -33.54 10.74
N VAL A 84 25.28 -33.57 11.20
CA VAL A 84 24.14 -34.23 10.54
C VAL A 84 23.11 -33.17 10.21
N THR A 85 22.81 -33.00 8.92
CA THR A 85 21.74 -32.10 8.47
C THR A 85 20.46 -32.89 8.20
N VAL A 86 19.39 -32.62 8.95
CA VAL A 86 18.04 -33.12 8.69
C VAL A 86 17.20 -32.03 8.02
N GLN A 87 16.22 -32.44 7.21
CA GLN A 87 15.22 -31.51 6.65
C GLN A 87 13.96 -31.55 7.52
N ILE A 88 13.36 -30.39 7.79
CA ILE A 88 12.14 -30.27 8.57
C ILE A 88 11.06 -29.45 7.86
N LYS A 89 9.82 -29.65 8.30
CA LYS A 89 8.64 -28.86 7.99
C LYS A 89 7.85 -28.68 9.29
N GLY A 90 7.33 -27.49 9.55
CA GLY A 90 6.78 -27.17 10.86
C GLY A 90 6.03 -25.84 10.93
N LEU A 91 5.70 -25.46 12.16
CA LEU A 91 5.00 -24.24 12.54
C LEU A 91 5.67 -23.66 13.80
N ILE A 92 5.94 -22.36 13.78
CA ILE A 92 6.29 -21.57 14.97
C ILE A 92 5.10 -20.68 15.30
N GLU A 93 4.59 -20.75 16.53
CA GLU A 93 3.73 -19.71 17.09
C GLU A 93 4.55 -18.86 18.06
N VAL A 94 4.70 -17.57 17.74
CA VAL A 94 5.33 -16.57 18.59
C VAL A 94 4.23 -15.71 19.21
N THR A 95 4.17 -15.69 20.53
CA THR A 95 3.29 -14.78 21.28
C THR A 95 4.04 -13.52 21.66
N LEU A 96 3.41 -12.38 21.41
CA LEU A 96 3.89 -11.04 21.74
C LEU A 96 2.87 -10.39 22.68
N VAL A 97 3.32 -9.84 23.80
CA VAL A 97 2.50 -8.90 24.58
C VAL A 97 2.41 -7.60 23.79
N PRO A 98 1.21 -7.03 23.53
CA PRO A 98 1.11 -5.71 22.93
C PRO A 98 1.59 -4.66 23.94
N ASP A 99 2.73 -4.05 23.66
CA ASP A 99 3.31 -2.91 24.36
C ASP A 99 3.93 -2.01 23.29
N PHE A 100 3.48 -0.75 23.19
CA PHE A 100 3.80 0.14 22.09
C PHE A 100 4.48 1.40 22.61
N GLN A 101 5.50 1.84 21.89
CA GLN A 101 6.18 3.11 22.13
C GLN A 101 5.98 4.04 20.94
N LEU A 102 5.97 5.35 21.20
CA LEU A 102 5.91 6.36 20.16
C LEU A 102 7.30 6.58 19.56
N ILE A 103 7.43 6.48 18.24
CA ILE A 103 8.69 6.75 17.54
C ILE A 103 8.46 7.83 16.48
N THR A 104 9.27 8.88 16.55
CA THR A 104 9.34 9.95 15.55
C THR A 104 10.49 9.67 14.59
N ALA A 105 10.21 9.56 13.30
CA ALA A 105 11.19 9.38 12.24
C ALA A 105 11.94 10.70 11.94
N SER A 106 13.03 10.62 11.16
CA SER A 106 13.87 11.79 10.83
C SER A 106 13.18 12.85 9.96
N ASP A 107 12.08 12.48 9.30
CA ASP A 107 11.20 13.37 8.53
C ASP A 107 10.07 13.99 9.38
N GLY A 108 9.95 13.60 10.65
CA GLY A 108 8.90 14.04 11.58
C GLY A 108 7.69 13.10 11.66
N THR A 109 7.59 12.05 10.83
CA THR A 109 6.48 11.09 10.87
C THR A 109 6.43 10.35 12.21
N GLN A 110 5.25 10.22 12.80
CA GLN A 110 5.05 9.59 14.10
C GLN A 110 4.34 8.24 13.97
N THR A 111 4.97 7.20 14.52
CA THR A 111 4.50 5.81 14.44
C THR A 111 4.39 5.20 15.83
N ALA A 112 3.33 4.43 16.06
CA ALA A 112 3.26 3.50 17.17
C ALA A 112 4.01 2.22 16.76
N GLN A 113 5.16 1.96 17.38
CA GLN A 113 5.94 0.76 17.15
C GLN A 113 5.82 -0.19 18.34
N LEU A 114 5.60 -1.48 18.07
CA LEU A 114 5.64 -2.51 19.11
C LEU A 114 7.06 -2.57 19.71
N ASN A 115 7.16 -2.43 21.02
CA ASN A 115 8.41 -2.35 21.77
C ASN A 115 9.21 -3.67 21.58
N PRO A 116 10.45 -3.65 21.07
CA PRO A 116 11.24 -4.87 20.89
C PRO A 116 11.65 -5.53 22.21
N ALA A 117 11.55 -4.82 23.34
CA ALA A 117 11.73 -5.38 24.69
C ALA A 117 10.47 -6.09 25.23
N THR A 118 9.42 -6.25 24.42
CA THR A 118 8.22 -7.04 24.76
C THR A 118 8.56 -8.47 25.20
N THR A 119 7.71 -9.03 26.04
CA THR A 119 7.79 -10.46 26.37
C THR A 119 7.43 -11.30 25.15
N ILE A 120 8.47 -11.79 24.47
CA ILE A 120 8.39 -12.71 23.33
C ILE A 120 8.52 -14.15 23.85
N ALA A 121 7.58 -15.02 23.48
CA ALA A 121 7.68 -16.45 23.76
C ALA A 121 7.29 -17.31 22.55
N VAL A 122 7.96 -18.45 22.37
CA VAL A 122 7.54 -19.45 21.38
C VAL A 122 6.57 -20.38 22.09
N ARG A 123 5.27 -20.11 21.91
CA ARG A 123 4.18 -20.91 22.50
C ARG A 123 4.16 -22.31 21.92
N THR A 124 4.26 -22.41 20.61
CA THR A 124 4.15 -23.68 19.87
C THR A 124 5.33 -23.83 18.93
N TRP A 125 5.99 -24.98 19.03
CA TRP A 125 6.90 -25.50 18.02
C TRP A 125 6.34 -26.85 17.59
N THR A 126 5.91 -26.94 16.34
CA THR A 126 5.68 -28.25 15.70
C THR A 126 6.72 -28.40 14.60
N ALA A 127 7.36 -29.56 14.56
CA ALA A 127 8.28 -29.92 13.49
C ALA A 127 8.16 -31.41 13.20
N THR A 128 8.17 -31.73 11.92
CA THR A 128 8.27 -33.08 11.39
C THR A 128 9.52 -33.17 10.55
N VAL A 129 10.34 -34.20 10.77
CA VAL A 129 11.52 -34.47 9.95
C VAL A 129 11.09 -35.10 8.63
N THR A 130 11.51 -34.51 7.52
CA THR A 130 11.11 -34.86 6.14
C THR A 130 12.25 -35.47 5.32
N SER A 131 13.49 -35.45 5.84
CA SER A 131 14.61 -36.23 5.30
C SER A 131 14.40 -37.73 5.55
N ALA A 132 14.82 -38.57 4.60
CA ALA A 132 14.81 -40.02 4.77
C ALA A 132 15.80 -40.47 5.86
N ASP A 133 15.39 -41.48 6.65
CA ASP A 133 16.19 -42.18 7.65
C ASP A 133 17.08 -41.29 8.57
N PRO A 134 16.50 -40.27 9.24
CA PRO A 134 17.26 -39.42 10.15
C PRO A 134 17.71 -40.20 11.40
N PRO A 135 18.90 -39.92 11.96
CA PRO A 135 19.30 -40.47 13.26
C PRO A 135 18.24 -40.16 14.35
N PRO A 136 17.77 -41.16 15.13
CA PRO A 136 16.64 -40.97 16.03
C PRO A 136 16.86 -39.94 17.15
N ASP A 137 18.11 -39.81 17.59
CA ASP A 137 18.61 -38.79 18.53
C ASP A 137 18.52 -37.37 17.94
N VAL A 138 19.03 -37.17 16.72
CA VAL A 138 18.94 -35.90 15.99
C VAL A 138 17.49 -35.52 15.72
N ALA A 139 16.67 -36.48 15.27
CA ALA A 139 15.24 -36.26 15.05
C ALA A 139 14.52 -35.83 16.34
N SER A 140 14.73 -36.58 17.43
CA SER A 140 14.16 -36.28 18.75
C SER A 140 14.58 -34.91 19.27
N TYR A 141 15.86 -34.54 19.13
CA TYR A 141 16.37 -33.22 19.50
C TYR A 141 15.66 -32.10 18.74
N VAL A 142 15.61 -32.15 17.41
CA VAL A 142 15.02 -31.07 16.58
C VAL A 142 13.51 -30.93 16.79
N THR A 143 12.80 -32.02 17.08
CA THR A 143 11.36 -31.95 17.42
C THR A 143 11.09 -31.62 18.90
N GLY A 144 12.11 -31.59 19.75
CA GLY A 144 11.98 -31.54 21.21
C GLY A 144 11.99 -30.14 21.83
N ASP A 145 11.61 -30.08 23.12
CA ASP A 145 11.57 -28.84 23.91
C ASP A 145 12.91 -28.09 23.96
N MET A 146 14.04 -28.82 23.98
CA MET A 146 15.38 -28.22 24.05
C MET A 146 15.67 -27.37 22.81
N PHE A 147 15.28 -27.85 21.62
CA PHE A 147 15.39 -27.09 20.38
C PHE A 147 14.45 -25.88 20.39
N ARG A 148 13.19 -26.04 20.83
CA ARG A 148 12.23 -24.92 20.97
C ARG A 148 12.80 -23.79 21.84
N VAL A 149 13.37 -24.10 23.00
CA VAL A 149 13.91 -23.11 23.95
C VAL A 149 15.10 -22.34 23.35
N ARG A 150 15.96 -23.01 22.58
CA ARG A 150 17.06 -22.34 21.87
C ARG A 150 16.55 -21.46 20.73
N LEU A 151 15.61 -21.99 19.92
CA LEU A 151 14.96 -21.24 18.85
C LEU A 151 14.25 -19.99 19.36
N GLN A 152 13.58 -20.05 20.52
CA GLN A 152 12.99 -18.89 21.18
C GLN A 152 14.05 -17.82 21.51
N THR A 153 15.18 -18.23 22.08
CA THR A 153 16.29 -17.31 22.39
C THR A 153 16.78 -16.56 21.14
N GLU A 154 16.98 -17.27 20.02
CA GLU A 154 17.42 -16.65 18.76
C GLU A 154 16.34 -15.75 18.12
N ILE A 155 15.06 -16.13 18.17
CA ILE A 155 13.96 -15.28 17.67
C ILE A 155 13.88 -13.98 18.47
N SER A 156 13.94 -14.06 19.81
CA SER A 156 13.97 -12.88 20.67
C SER A 156 15.19 -12.00 20.38
N LEU A 157 16.38 -12.60 20.14
CA LEU A 157 17.59 -11.85 19.77
C LEU A 157 17.46 -11.19 18.38
N ALA A 158 16.87 -11.87 17.40
CA ALA A 158 16.66 -11.34 16.05
C ALA A 158 15.66 -10.18 16.02
N LEU A 159 14.66 -10.19 16.90
CA LEU A 159 13.73 -9.07 17.14
C LEU A 159 14.44 -7.90 17.84
N LEU A 160 15.16 -8.16 18.94
CA LEU A 160 15.91 -7.14 19.70
C LEU A 160 17.01 -6.45 18.88
N THR A 161 17.61 -7.15 17.92
CA THR A 161 18.63 -6.62 16.99
C THR A 161 18.03 -6.02 15.71
N GLY A 162 16.70 -6.01 15.56
CA GLY A 162 16.00 -5.42 14.42
C GLY A 162 16.10 -6.22 13.11
N ILE A 163 16.65 -7.44 13.14
CA ILE A 163 16.73 -8.31 11.95
C ILE A 163 15.34 -8.79 11.54
N ILE A 164 14.46 -9.06 12.51
CA ILE A 164 13.02 -9.17 12.29
C ILE A 164 12.43 -7.82 12.70
N SER A 165 11.95 -7.04 11.73
CA SER A 165 11.25 -5.79 12.02
C SER A 165 9.80 -6.09 12.45
N LEU A 166 9.39 -5.52 13.58
CA LEU A 166 8.00 -5.57 14.04
C LEU A 166 7.12 -4.60 13.24
N PRO A 167 5.80 -4.86 13.13
CA PRO A 167 4.88 -3.92 12.49
C PRO A 167 4.92 -2.54 13.15
N GLN A 168 5.06 -1.50 12.34
CA GLN A 168 4.85 -0.11 12.72
C GLN A 168 3.45 0.30 12.27
N ILE A 169 2.72 0.99 13.14
CA ILE A 169 1.41 1.56 12.85
C ILE A 169 1.61 3.07 12.68
N PRO A 170 1.42 3.65 11.48
CA PRO A 170 1.39 5.11 11.34
C PRO A 170 0.19 5.64 12.12
N ILE A 171 0.36 6.74 12.83
CA ILE A 171 -0.68 7.35 13.67
C ILE A 171 -0.87 8.85 13.42
N ASP A 172 -0.29 9.41 12.36
CA ASP A 172 -0.38 10.84 12.04
C ASP A 172 -1.83 11.29 11.73
N TYR A 173 -2.76 10.35 11.51
CA TYR A 173 -4.20 10.62 11.45
C TYR A 173 -4.82 11.05 12.79
N LEU A 174 -4.06 10.99 13.89
CA LEU A 174 -4.41 11.55 15.20
C LEU A 174 -3.96 13.03 15.36
N HIS A 175 -3.36 13.62 14.32
CA HIS A 175 -2.96 15.03 14.25
C HIS A 175 -2.01 15.47 15.37
N GLY A 176 -2.25 16.60 16.03
CA GLY A 176 -1.35 17.09 17.06
C GLY A 176 -1.26 16.21 18.31
N ILE A 177 -2.16 15.24 18.49
CA ILE A 177 -2.22 14.40 19.70
C ILE A 177 -0.89 13.69 19.99
N PRO A 178 -0.24 12.98 19.03
CA PRO A 178 1.00 12.26 19.33
C PRO A 178 2.18 13.17 19.65
N ALA A 179 2.13 14.48 19.33
CA ALA A 179 3.13 15.45 19.80
C ALA A 179 3.05 15.71 21.32
N PHE A 180 1.94 15.35 21.98
CA PHE A 180 1.73 15.45 23.43
C PHE A 180 1.62 14.09 24.13
N VAL A 181 1.78 12.98 23.39
CA VAL A 181 1.79 11.62 23.94
C VAL A 181 3.15 11.34 24.55
N ALA A 182 3.15 10.86 25.79
CA ALA A 182 4.38 10.49 26.50
C ALA A 182 5.15 9.39 25.75
N GLU A 183 6.46 9.25 26.00
CA GLU A 183 7.31 8.18 25.42
C GLU A 183 6.69 6.78 25.60
N ASN A 184 6.09 6.54 26.77
CA ASN A 184 5.36 5.33 27.15
C ASN A 184 3.83 5.59 27.28
N GLY A 185 3.32 6.57 26.55
CA GLY A 185 1.93 7.02 26.61
C GLY A 185 0.94 6.16 25.82
N ILE A 186 1.39 5.09 25.16
CA ILE A 186 0.51 4.20 24.40
C ILE A 186 0.19 2.97 25.24
N SER A 187 -1.03 2.91 25.78
CA SER A 187 -1.57 1.69 26.38
C SER A 187 -2.17 0.81 25.29
N SER A 188 -2.05 -0.52 25.41
CA SER A 188 -2.61 -1.42 24.39
C SER A 188 -3.15 -2.73 24.95
N VAL A 189 -4.18 -3.26 24.29
CA VAL A 189 -4.83 -4.53 24.62
C VAL A 189 -5.28 -5.24 23.35
N ALA A 190 -4.91 -6.51 23.21
CA ALA A 190 -5.53 -7.42 22.25
C ALA A 190 -6.86 -7.92 22.82
N VAL A 191 -7.91 -7.84 22.00
CA VAL A 191 -9.21 -8.49 22.21
C VAL A 191 -9.45 -9.47 21.05
N ASP A 192 -10.42 -10.37 21.18
CA ASP A 192 -10.67 -11.39 20.15
C ASP A 192 -10.97 -10.74 18.78
N GLY A 193 -10.02 -10.83 17.84
CA GLY A 193 -10.12 -10.25 16.50
C GLY A 193 -9.78 -8.76 16.36
N ALA A 194 -9.26 -8.07 17.39
CA ALA A 194 -8.78 -6.69 17.28
C ALA A 194 -7.65 -6.33 18.26
N LEU A 195 -6.80 -5.38 17.87
CA LEU A 195 -5.86 -4.67 18.73
C LEU A 195 -6.42 -3.28 19.05
N LEU A 196 -6.52 -2.94 20.32
CA LEU A 196 -6.96 -1.64 20.81
C LEU A 196 -5.75 -0.87 21.35
N LEU A 197 -5.62 0.40 20.97
CA LEU A 197 -4.60 1.32 21.45
C LEU A 197 -5.28 2.52 22.12
N GLY A 198 -4.76 2.96 23.27
CA GLY A 198 -5.14 4.18 23.97
C GLY A 198 -3.95 5.12 24.10
N PHE A 199 -4.12 6.38 23.70
CA PHE A 199 -3.07 7.39 23.65
C PHE A 199 -3.24 8.37 24.81
N ALA A 200 -2.35 8.27 25.79
CA ALA A 200 -2.31 9.13 26.96
C ALA A 200 -1.40 10.35 26.74
N VAL A 201 -1.86 11.51 27.18
CA VAL A 201 -1.10 12.77 27.09
C VAL A 201 -0.62 13.25 28.47
N GLU A 202 0.49 13.99 28.46
CA GLU A 202 1.15 14.45 29.68
C GLU A 202 0.41 15.60 30.39
N SER A 203 0.81 15.87 31.64
CA SER A 203 0.13 16.79 32.54
C SER A 203 0.40 18.27 32.26
N ASP A 204 1.40 18.57 31.44
CA ASP A 204 1.74 19.91 30.92
C ASP A 204 1.09 20.22 29.57
N SER A 205 0.36 19.27 28.97
CA SER A 205 -0.45 19.51 27.78
C SER A 205 -1.54 20.57 28.04
N PRO A 206 -1.95 21.36 27.02
CA PRO A 206 -3.00 22.38 27.14
C PRO A 206 -4.34 21.89 27.71
N THR A 207 -4.60 20.58 27.63
CA THR A 207 -5.84 19.92 28.07
C THR A 207 -5.73 19.29 29.45
N GLY A 208 -4.54 19.28 30.05
CA GLY A 208 -4.22 18.48 31.22
C GLY A 208 -4.11 16.97 30.91
N PRO A 209 -3.75 16.15 31.91
CA PRO A 209 -3.44 14.74 31.70
C PRO A 209 -4.71 13.92 31.39
N LEU A 210 -4.71 13.23 30.26
CA LEU A 210 -5.70 12.22 29.90
C LEU A 210 -4.98 10.87 29.82
N GLN A 211 -5.19 10.01 30.82
CA GLN A 211 -4.38 8.79 31.04
C GLN A 211 -5.16 7.48 30.81
N GLY A 212 -6.48 7.55 30.70
CA GLY A 212 -7.37 6.42 30.36
C GLY A 212 -7.35 5.19 31.28
N ASP A 213 -8.16 4.20 30.89
CA ASP A 213 -8.12 2.83 31.38
C ASP A 213 -8.18 1.86 30.20
N VAL A 214 -7.06 1.19 29.94
CA VAL A 214 -6.93 0.23 28.83
C VAL A 214 -7.91 -0.94 28.93
N THR A 215 -8.36 -1.29 30.14
CA THR A 215 -9.31 -2.38 30.37
C THR A 215 -10.76 -1.98 30.10
N ALA A 216 -11.04 -0.68 30.00
CA ALA A 216 -12.33 -0.14 29.58
C ALA A 216 -12.42 0.12 28.06
N LEU A 217 -11.31 -0.03 27.32
CA LEU A 217 -11.35 -0.01 25.85
C LEU A 217 -12.16 -1.21 25.33
N THR A 218 -12.95 -0.96 24.29
CA THR A 218 -13.71 -1.99 23.57
C THR A 218 -13.56 -1.76 22.08
N ASP A 219 -13.77 -2.80 21.29
CA ASP A 219 -13.80 -2.72 19.83
C ASP A 219 -14.97 -1.83 19.37
N PHE A 220 -14.65 -0.60 18.99
CA PHE A 220 -15.59 0.40 18.49
C PHE A 220 -15.55 0.56 16.96
N ALA A 221 -14.80 -0.29 16.23
CA ALA A 221 -14.64 -0.15 14.79
C ALA A 221 -15.92 -0.42 13.98
N GLY A 222 -16.92 -1.08 14.56
CA GLY A 222 -18.17 -1.38 13.86
C GLY A 222 -17.91 -2.19 12.58
N SER A 223 -18.30 -1.65 11.42
CA SER A 223 -18.03 -2.24 10.11
C SER A 223 -16.67 -1.91 9.51
N PHE A 224 -15.91 -0.98 10.11
CA PHE A 224 -14.62 -0.53 9.59
C PHE A 224 -13.49 -1.51 9.93
N ALA A 225 -12.42 -1.47 9.13
CA ALA A 225 -11.22 -2.28 9.32
C ALA A 225 -10.29 -1.65 10.37
N LEU A 226 -10.23 -0.32 10.41
CA LEU A 226 -9.62 0.47 11.45
C LEU A 226 -10.58 1.60 11.82
N ALA A 227 -10.64 1.97 13.10
CA ALA A 227 -11.31 3.16 13.56
C ALA A 227 -10.47 3.91 14.59
N ALA A 228 -10.58 5.23 14.61
CA ALA A 228 -10.02 6.08 15.65
C ALA A 228 -11.12 6.93 16.28
N PHE A 229 -10.95 7.25 17.56
CA PHE A 229 -11.84 8.12 18.31
C PHE A 229 -11.02 9.08 19.16
N VAL A 230 -11.28 10.38 19.05
CA VAL A 230 -10.61 11.44 19.83
C VAL A 230 -11.56 11.93 20.92
N ASN A 231 -11.08 11.94 22.16
CA ASN A 231 -11.83 12.47 23.29
C ASN A 231 -12.08 13.98 23.10
N PRO A 232 -13.28 14.50 23.41
CA PRO A 232 -13.62 15.90 23.18
C PRO A 232 -12.74 16.87 23.98
N LEU A 233 -12.19 16.44 25.13
CA LEU A 233 -11.19 17.20 25.89
C LEU A 233 -9.85 17.31 25.15
N ALA A 234 -9.51 16.36 24.28
CA ALA A 234 -8.30 16.36 23.46
C ALA A 234 -8.49 17.06 22.10
N ALA A 235 -9.69 17.55 21.77
CA ALA A 235 -9.95 18.28 20.53
C ALA A 235 -9.01 19.48 20.30
N PRO A 236 -8.62 20.29 21.31
CA PRO A 236 -7.63 21.34 21.13
C PRO A 236 -6.25 20.82 20.68
N LEU A 237 -5.86 19.59 21.08
CA LEU A 237 -4.61 18.97 20.63
C LEU A 237 -4.73 18.44 19.20
N PHE A 238 -5.87 17.83 18.85
CA PHE A 238 -6.16 17.41 17.48
C PHE A 238 -6.13 18.58 16.49
N PHE A 239 -6.59 19.77 16.94
CA PHE A 239 -6.60 21.00 16.17
C PHE A 239 -5.40 21.94 16.48
N SER A 240 -4.26 21.43 16.96
CA SER A 240 -3.07 22.26 17.26
C SER A 240 -2.59 23.08 16.05
N ASP A 241 -2.63 22.51 14.85
CA ASP A 241 -2.23 23.18 13.61
C ASP A 241 -3.06 24.45 13.34
N VAL A 242 -4.29 24.51 13.88
CA VAL A 242 -5.19 25.67 13.80
C VAL A 242 -4.69 26.79 14.70
N GLN A 243 -4.22 26.45 15.90
CA GLN A 243 -3.59 27.38 16.84
C GLN A 243 -2.29 27.96 16.26
N ASP A 244 -1.47 27.13 15.62
CA ASP A 244 -0.22 27.56 14.98
C ASP A 244 -0.49 28.42 13.73
N ALA A 245 -1.49 28.07 12.92
CA ALA A 245 -1.95 28.88 11.80
C ALA A 245 -2.50 30.24 12.28
N LEU A 246 -3.35 30.26 13.31
CA LEU A 246 -3.86 31.47 13.96
C LEU A 246 -2.73 32.35 14.48
N SER A 247 -1.77 31.78 15.20
CA SER A 247 -0.63 32.49 15.80
C SER A 247 0.27 33.10 14.72
N SER A 248 0.55 32.33 13.66
CA SER A 248 1.33 32.77 12.51
C SER A 248 0.63 33.89 11.74
N ALA A 249 -0.67 33.76 11.52
CA ALA A 249 -1.49 34.74 10.82
C ALA A 249 -1.60 36.05 11.63
N ALA A 250 -1.89 35.98 12.92
CA ALA A 250 -1.90 37.12 13.82
C ALA A 250 -0.55 37.86 13.78
N SER A 251 0.55 37.12 13.94
CA SER A 251 1.92 37.67 13.89
C SER A 251 2.20 38.38 12.56
N SER A 252 1.73 37.85 11.43
CA SER A 252 1.89 38.48 10.11
C SER A 252 1.20 39.84 9.98
N GLN A 253 0.18 40.11 10.81
CA GLN A 253 -0.57 41.36 10.86
C GLN A 253 -0.16 42.28 12.02
N GLY A 254 0.87 41.91 12.80
CA GLY A 254 1.30 42.67 13.97
C GLY A 254 0.37 42.55 15.18
N ALA A 255 -0.40 41.47 15.26
CA ALA A 255 -1.22 41.09 16.40
C ALA A 255 -0.64 39.85 17.11
N THR A 256 -1.02 39.64 18.36
CA THR A 256 -0.69 38.46 19.16
C THR A 256 -1.96 37.67 19.43
N LEU A 257 -1.92 36.35 19.25
CA LEU A 257 -3.00 35.46 19.71
C LEU A 257 -2.90 35.26 21.22
N ASP A 258 -3.99 35.56 21.94
CA ASP A 258 -4.13 35.19 23.34
C ASP A 258 -4.46 33.69 23.41
N THR A 259 -3.42 32.87 23.54
CA THR A 259 -3.55 31.40 23.59
C THR A 259 -4.34 30.90 24.81
N GLY A 260 -4.48 31.70 25.86
CA GLY A 260 -5.34 31.38 27.02
C GLY A 260 -6.83 31.63 26.76
N SER A 261 -7.15 32.43 25.73
CA SER A 261 -8.52 32.66 25.25
C SER A 261 -8.95 31.69 24.15
N LEU A 262 -7.99 31.03 23.48
CA LEU A 262 -8.27 30.11 22.40
C LEU A 262 -8.95 28.86 22.93
N SER A 263 -10.12 28.54 22.39
CA SER A 263 -10.86 27.33 22.70
C SER A 263 -11.35 26.67 21.42
N VAL A 264 -11.32 25.35 21.38
CA VAL A 264 -11.93 24.53 20.34
C VAL A 264 -12.88 23.58 21.04
N THR A 265 -14.16 23.68 20.73
CA THR A 265 -15.21 22.84 21.30
C THR A 265 -15.91 22.05 20.20
N LEU A 266 -16.17 20.77 20.45
CA LEU A 266 -16.86 19.91 19.47
C LEU A 266 -18.38 20.04 19.61
N ALA A 267 -19.06 19.97 18.47
CA ALA A 267 -20.50 19.92 18.36
C ALA A 267 -20.90 19.08 17.14
N ASP A 268 -22.18 18.75 17.03
CA ASP A 268 -22.64 17.85 15.97
C ASP A 268 -22.40 18.49 14.59
N GLY A 269 -21.57 17.83 13.78
CA GLY A 269 -21.16 18.27 12.45
C GLY A 269 -20.11 19.39 12.40
N HIS A 270 -19.59 19.89 13.53
CA HIS A 270 -18.59 20.98 13.50
C HIS A 270 -17.68 21.05 14.74
N ALA A 271 -16.51 21.69 14.59
CA ALA A 271 -15.72 22.16 15.73
C ALA A 271 -15.79 23.69 15.81
N HIS A 272 -16.34 24.22 16.89
CA HIS A 272 -16.46 25.66 17.13
C HIS A 272 -15.18 26.19 17.75
N VAL A 273 -14.52 27.12 17.05
CA VAL A 273 -13.30 27.80 17.50
C VAL A 273 -13.68 29.19 18.00
N THR A 274 -13.19 29.56 19.18
CA THR A 274 -13.28 30.92 19.73
C THR A 274 -11.89 31.39 20.17
N GLY A 275 -11.58 32.68 20.05
CA GLY A 275 -10.36 33.23 20.62
C GLY A 275 -10.29 34.74 20.55
N LYS A 276 -9.17 35.30 21.04
CA LYS A 276 -8.91 36.73 21.09
C LYS A 276 -7.54 37.07 20.48
N LEU A 277 -7.52 38.13 19.68
CA LEU A 277 -6.32 38.74 19.12
C LEU A 277 -6.10 40.10 19.78
N ASP A 278 -4.90 40.32 20.31
CA ASP A 278 -4.46 41.59 20.88
C ASP A 278 -3.54 42.32 19.89
N ALA A 279 -3.84 43.59 19.60
CA ALA A 279 -3.03 44.42 18.71
C ALA A 279 -2.76 45.79 19.35
N THR A 280 -1.86 46.57 18.73
CA THR A 280 -1.54 47.92 19.22
C THR A 280 -2.72 48.88 18.99
N GLY A 281 -3.65 48.95 19.94
CA GLY A 281 -4.76 49.91 19.97
C GLY A 281 -6.18 49.33 20.07
N GLY A 282 -6.33 48.01 20.23
CA GLY A 282 -7.63 47.35 20.40
C GLY A 282 -7.50 45.83 20.54
N THR A 283 -8.64 45.17 20.81
CA THR A 283 -8.72 43.72 20.95
C THR A 283 -9.86 43.18 20.08
N LEU A 284 -9.63 42.05 19.41
CA LEU A 284 -10.59 41.40 18.53
C LEU A 284 -10.94 40.02 19.10
N ASN A 285 -12.19 39.83 19.49
CA ASN A 285 -12.74 38.51 19.79
C ASN A 285 -13.28 37.90 18.49
N PHE A 286 -12.97 36.64 18.21
CA PHE A 286 -13.45 35.94 17.02
C PHE A 286 -14.06 34.59 17.39
N SER A 287 -15.01 34.14 16.56
CA SER A 287 -15.47 32.76 16.56
C SER A 287 -15.80 32.29 15.14
N PHE A 288 -15.68 30.99 14.89
CA PHE A 288 -16.10 30.35 13.64
C PHE A 288 -16.23 28.84 13.82
N ASP A 289 -16.99 28.20 12.94
CA ASP A 289 -17.16 26.75 12.90
C ASP A 289 -16.23 26.12 11.86
N ILE A 290 -15.66 24.98 12.17
CA ILE A 290 -14.93 24.11 11.24
C ILE A 290 -15.87 22.99 10.82
N LEU A 291 -16.25 22.97 9.54
CA LEU A 291 -17.19 22.02 8.97
C LEU A 291 -16.44 20.98 8.10
N PRO A 292 -16.47 19.68 8.42
CA PRO A 292 -15.87 18.64 7.60
C PRO A 292 -16.76 18.27 6.41
N HIS A 293 -16.13 17.97 5.28
CA HIS A 293 -16.78 17.55 4.05
C HIS A 293 -16.10 16.30 3.52
N MET A 294 -16.88 15.25 3.29
CA MET A 294 -16.40 13.96 2.75
C MET A 294 -16.80 13.70 1.30
N GLU A 295 -17.44 14.66 0.65
CA GLU A 295 -18.00 14.50 -0.70
C GLU A 295 -16.93 14.55 -1.81
N ASN A 296 -17.38 14.45 -3.07
CA ASN A 296 -16.48 14.55 -4.22
C ASN A 296 -16.02 16.01 -4.39
N PHE A 297 -14.82 16.35 -3.91
CA PHE A 297 -14.24 17.64 -4.24
C PHE A 297 -14.02 17.74 -5.74
N SER A 298 -14.50 18.83 -6.34
CA SER A 298 -14.35 19.12 -7.75
C SER A 298 -13.36 20.27 -7.96
N GLY A 299 -12.10 19.93 -8.24
CA GLY A 299 -11.08 20.92 -8.57
C GLY A 299 -11.47 21.70 -9.83
N PRO A 300 -11.22 23.02 -9.87
CA PRO A 300 -11.67 23.85 -10.98
C PRO A 300 -11.11 23.33 -12.29
N GLY A 301 -11.97 23.31 -13.32
CA GLY A 301 -11.50 23.22 -14.69
C GLY A 301 -10.82 24.52 -15.09
N ALA A 302 -9.98 24.47 -16.11
CA ALA A 302 -9.38 25.65 -16.70
C ALA A 302 -9.33 25.52 -18.21
N GLU A 303 -9.60 26.65 -18.87
CA GLU A 303 -9.63 26.76 -20.32
C GLU A 303 -8.64 27.84 -20.77
N TRP A 304 -7.74 27.49 -21.67
CA TRP A 304 -6.85 28.45 -22.33
C TRP A 304 -6.97 28.33 -23.83
N VAL A 305 -7.22 29.45 -24.50
CA VAL A 305 -7.16 29.55 -25.96
C VAL A 305 -5.71 29.77 -26.37
N ALA A 306 -5.01 28.68 -26.70
CA ALA A 306 -3.62 28.73 -27.14
C ALA A 306 -3.55 28.91 -28.66
N TYR A 307 -3.15 30.11 -29.11
CA TYR A 307 -2.80 30.37 -30.51
C TYR A 307 -1.40 29.82 -30.80
N THR A 308 -1.32 28.64 -31.41
CA THR A 308 -0.03 28.05 -31.83
C THR A 308 0.45 28.70 -33.12
N THR A 309 1.65 29.29 -33.11
CA THR A 309 2.27 29.96 -34.26
C THR A 309 2.87 29.01 -35.32
N GLU A 310 2.78 27.69 -35.12
CA GLU A 310 3.35 26.69 -36.02
C GLU A 310 2.42 26.28 -37.18
N HIS A 311 2.63 26.94 -38.32
CA HIS A 311 2.46 26.42 -39.70
C HIS A 311 1.10 25.87 -40.17
N TRP A 312 0.07 25.78 -39.33
CA TRP A 312 -1.26 25.32 -39.74
C TRP A 312 -2.33 26.35 -39.35
N VAL A 313 -2.93 26.92 -40.39
CA VAL A 313 -3.88 28.03 -40.40
C VAL A 313 -5.09 27.79 -39.48
N ASP A 314 -5.39 28.80 -38.65
CA ASP A 314 -6.70 29.13 -38.04
C ASP A 314 -7.52 28.01 -37.37
N ASP A 315 -6.89 27.20 -36.51
CA ASP A 315 -7.58 26.29 -35.58
C ASP A 315 -7.26 26.67 -34.10
N PRO A 316 -8.07 27.51 -33.43
CA PRO A 316 -7.86 27.91 -32.05
C PRO A 316 -8.10 26.72 -31.11
N ARG A 317 -7.05 25.93 -30.87
CA ARG A 317 -7.14 24.73 -30.03
C ARG A 317 -7.23 25.07 -28.56
N VAL A 318 -8.47 25.21 -28.09
CA VAL A 318 -8.86 25.21 -26.69
C VAL A 318 -8.09 24.11 -25.92
N ARG A 319 -7.21 24.51 -25.01
CA ARG A 319 -6.60 23.64 -24.01
C ARG A 319 -7.55 23.60 -22.82
N LEU A 320 -8.20 22.47 -22.59
CA LEU A 320 -9.11 22.27 -21.47
C LEU A 320 -8.49 21.30 -20.46
N VAL A 321 -8.17 21.80 -19.27
CA VAL A 321 -8.15 20.94 -18.08
C VAL A 321 -9.60 20.79 -17.64
N LYS A 322 -10.17 19.60 -17.85
CA LYS A 322 -11.50 19.30 -17.33
C LYS A 322 -11.46 19.37 -15.79
N PRO A 323 -12.54 19.87 -15.15
CA PRO A 323 -12.71 19.70 -13.71
C PRO A 323 -12.50 18.23 -13.36
N ARG A 324 -11.76 17.99 -12.27
CA ARG A 324 -11.56 16.64 -11.74
C ARG A 324 -12.31 16.55 -10.43
N SER A 325 -13.24 15.61 -10.36
CA SER A 325 -13.92 15.21 -9.14
C SER A 325 -13.21 14.00 -8.54
N TRP A 326 -12.83 14.04 -7.26
CA TRP A 326 -12.37 12.86 -6.53
C TRP A 326 -12.98 12.83 -5.12
N PRO A 327 -13.25 11.64 -4.54
CA PRO A 327 -13.72 11.55 -3.15
C PRO A 327 -12.66 12.16 -2.24
N ALA A 328 -13.02 13.15 -1.44
CA ALA A 328 -12.06 13.86 -0.60
C ALA A 328 -12.55 14.15 0.81
N LEU A 329 -11.64 14.16 1.79
CA LEU A 329 -11.84 14.87 3.06
C LEU A 329 -11.29 16.29 2.91
N TRP A 330 -12.11 17.28 3.20
CA TRP A 330 -11.72 18.69 3.24
C TRP A 330 -12.60 19.41 4.25
N PHE A 331 -12.31 20.66 4.55
CA PHE A 331 -13.03 21.42 5.57
C PHE A 331 -13.31 22.84 5.09
N THR A 332 -14.38 23.44 5.59
CA THR A 332 -14.70 24.86 5.40
C THR A 332 -14.88 25.56 6.73
N THR A 333 -14.63 26.87 6.78
CA THR A 333 -15.13 27.70 7.87
C THR A 333 -16.60 28.07 7.63
N GLY A 334 -17.39 28.06 8.70
CA GLY A 334 -18.80 28.47 8.74
C GLY A 334 -19.07 29.42 9.91
N ASN A 335 -20.23 30.08 9.91
CA ASN A 335 -20.74 30.92 11.01
C ASN A 335 -19.72 31.89 11.64
N ALA A 336 -18.78 32.41 10.85
CA ALA A 336 -17.72 33.28 11.34
C ALA A 336 -18.28 34.59 11.90
N GLN A 337 -17.88 34.94 13.13
CA GLN A 337 -18.23 36.16 13.83
C GLN A 337 -16.95 36.83 14.35
N SER A 338 -16.98 38.15 14.41
CA SER A 338 -15.90 38.97 14.97
C SER A 338 -16.52 40.13 15.73
N GLU A 339 -16.12 40.30 16.99
CA GLU A 339 -16.48 41.44 17.83
C GLU A 339 -15.21 42.24 18.15
N VAL A 340 -15.21 43.51 17.76
CA VAL A 340 -14.04 44.38 17.85
C VAL A 340 -14.22 45.38 18.99
N ASP A 341 -13.44 45.24 20.06
CA ASP A 341 -13.33 46.26 21.11
C ASP A 341 -12.28 47.29 20.67
N ALA A 342 -12.76 48.39 20.10
CA ALA A 342 -11.95 49.35 19.34
C ALA A 342 -12.09 50.82 19.77
N SER A 343 -10.98 51.54 19.60
CA SER A 343 -11.02 52.98 19.32
C SER A 343 -11.26 53.22 17.82
N TRP A 344 -11.92 54.33 17.48
CA TRP A 344 -12.58 54.73 16.21
C TRP A 344 -11.91 54.47 14.82
N TRP A 345 -10.74 53.84 14.72
CA TRP A 345 -10.04 53.58 13.45
C TRP A 345 -10.04 52.11 13.01
N VAL A 346 -10.63 51.20 13.80
CA VAL A 346 -10.65 49.75 13.50
C VAL A 346 -11.81 49.34 12.59
N ASP A 347 -12.78 50.22 12.30
CA ASP A 347 -13.84 50.03 11.30
C ASP A 347 -13.29 49.66 9.90
N ALA A 348 -12.03 50.01 9.61
CA ALA A 348 -11.33 49.64 8.37
C ALA A 348 -10.79 48.20 8.35
N LEU A 349 -10.60 47.58 9.52
CA LEU A 349 -10.16 46.19 9.68
C LEU A 349 -11.33 45.21 9.67
N GLU A 350 -12.52 45.61 10.10
CA GLU A 350 -13.71 44.74 10.20
C GLU A 350 -14.14 44.13 8.84
N VAL A 351 -13.92 44.87 7.75
CA VAL A 351 -14.15 44.37 6.37
C VAL A 351 -13.02 43.45 5.89
N LEU A 352 -11.82 43.59 6.44
CA LEU A 352 -10.67 42.73 6.15
C LEU A 352 -10.69 41.45 6.97
N THR A 353 -11.20 41.45 8.21
CA THR A 353 -11.13 40.30 9.14
C THR A 353 -12.00 39.12 8.71
N VAL A 354 -13.22 39.34 8.22
CA VAL A 354 -14.04 38.23 7.67
C VAL A 354 -13.39 37.64 6.42
N GLY A 355 -12.79 38.48 5.56
CA GLY A 355 -11.99 38.03 4.43
C GLY A 355 -10.72 37.27 4.84
N PHE A 356 -10.06 37.71 5.91
CA PHE A 356 -8.84 37.11 6.48
C PHE A 356 -9.11 35.75 7.12
N LEU A 357 -10.20 35.62 7.91
CA LEU A 357 -10.68 34.34 8.47
C LEU A 357 -11.11 33.35 7.38
N LEU A 358 -11.43 33.79 6.17
CA LEU A 358 -11.66 32.91 5.02
C LEU A 358 -10.36 32.59 4.27
N LEU A 359 -9.50 33.57 4.03
CA LEU A 359 -8.26 33.44 3.26
C LEU A 359 -7.14 32.67 4.00
N VAL A 360 -7.08 32.72 5.33
CA VAL A 360 -6.03 32.06 6.14
C VAL A 360 -6.35 30.58 6.41
N PHE A 361 -7.63 30.23 6.51
CA PHE A 361 -8.07 28.93 7.04
C PHE A 361 -8.44 27.88 6.00
N LEU A 362 -9.06 28.29 4.88
CA LEU A 362 -9.25 27.38 3.73
C LEU A 362 -7.92 26.73 3.26
N PRO A 363 -6.75 27.42 3.35
CA PRO A 363 -5.43 26.83 3.14
C PRO A 363 -4.84 25.91 4.22
N LYS A 364 -5.50 25.65 5.35
CA LYS A 364 -4.84 25.00 6.51
C LYS A 364 -5.60 23.85 7.14
N PHE A 365 -6.93 23.80 7.00
CA PHE A 365 -7.68 22.64 7.47
C PHE A 365 -7.58 21.41 6.57
N SER A 366 -7.23 21.58 5.30
CA SER A 366 -6.72 20.48 4.47
C SER A 366 -5.26 20.19 4.79
N ASN A 367 -4.95 19.87 6.05
CA ASN A 367 -3.70 19.23 6.49
C ASN A 367 -3.92 17.85 7.17
N ALA A 368 -5.13 17.30 7.06
CA ALA A 368 -5.54 15.98 7.56
C ALA A 368 -4.84 14.72 6.93
N GLU A 369 -3.61 14.81 6.37
CA GLU A 369 -3.10 13.81 5.41
C GLU A 369 -1.60 13.42 5.50
N GLY A 370 -0.95 13.52 6.66
CA GLY A 370 0.41 12.97 6.82
C GLY A 370 0.46 11.44 6.69
N SER A 371 -0.51 10.75 7.30
CA SER A 371 -0.53 9.28 7.40
C SER A 371 -1.14 8.64 6.15
N PHE A 372 -0.32 8.25 5.17
CA PHE A 372 -0.36 6.96 4.42
C PHE A 372 0.73 6.92 3.30
N ASP A 373 2.01 7.06 3.70
CA ASP A 373 3.23 6.65 2.98
C ASP A 373 3.82 7.57 1.85
N ASN A 374 4.98 8.18 2.16
CA ASN A 374 6.14 8.49 1.30
C ASN A 374 6.00 9.16 -0.09
N LYS A 375 4.85 9.74 -0.46
CA LYS A 375 4.69 10.49 -1.74
C LYS A 375 3.95 11.82 -1.61
N VAL A 376 4.06 12.47 -0.45
CA VAL A 376 3.23 13.64 -0.08
C VAL A 376 4.00 14.97 -0.09
N ASP A 377 5.33 14.97 -0.10
CA ASP A 377 6.21 16.16 -0.04
C ASP A 377 5.98 17.25 -1.13
N ASP A 378 5.25 16.92 -2.20
CA ASP A 378 4.90 17.85 -3.30
C ASP A 378 3.45 18.42 -3.19
N ARG A 379 2.69 18.13 -2.13
CA ARG A 379 1.28 18.58 -2.01
C ARG A 379 1.15 19.93 -1.28
N PRO A 380 0.27 20.82 -1.77
CA PRO A 380 0.07 22.12 -1.12
C PRO A 380 -0.89 22.03 0.07
N PRO A 381 -0.82 22.98 1.02
CA PRO A 381 -1.69 23.03 2.21
C PRO A 381 -3.20 23.11 1.91
N ASN A 382 -3.59 23.42 0.67
CA ASN A 382 -4.96 23.69 0.23
C ASN A 382 -5.55 22.53 -0.59
N ALA A 383 -4.80 21.44 -0.81
CA ALA A 383 -5.26 20.33 -1.65
C ALA A 383 -6.19 19.39 -0.86
N PRO A 384 -7.35 19.00 -1.40
CA PRO A 384 -8.35 18.22 -0.69
C PRO A 384 -8.05 16.72 -0.72
N TYR A 385 -8.20 16.13 0.48
CA TYR A 385 -7.93 14.78 0.98
C TYR A 385 -8.34 13.55 0.17
N PRO A 386 -7.68 13.07 -0.91
CA PRO A 386 -8.16 11.95 -1.71
C PRO A 386 -8.37 10.69 -0.87
N ARG A 387 -9.62 10.41 -0.51
CA ARG A 387 -10.03 9.44 0.54
C ARG A 387 -9.61 8.01 0.29
N VAL A 388 -9.10 7.69 -0.90
CA VAL A 388 -8.72 6.35 -1.31
C VAL A 388 -7.26 6.37 -1.76
N GLN A 389 -6.44 5.61 -1.05
CA GLN A 389 -5.03 5.44 -1.35
C GLN A 389 -4.71 4.00 -1.77
N HIS A 390 -3.62 3.84 -2.51
CA HIS A 390 -3.12 2.57 -3.00
C HIS A 390 -1.62 2.48 -2.73
N THR A 391 -1.20 1.50 -1.93
CA THR A 391 0.24 1.24 -1.76
C THR A 391 0.84 0.71 -3.06
N ALA A 392 2.03 1.18 -3.41
CA ALA A 392 2.72 0.72 -4.61
C ALA A 392 3.41 -0.63 -4.34
N ALA A 393 2.89 -1.70 -4.93
CA ALA A 393 3.49 -3.02 -4.81
C ALA A 393 4.63 -3.25 -5.84
N PRO A 394 5.72 -3.96 -5.47
CA PRO A 394 6.63 -4.56 -6.44
C PRO A 394 5.91 -5.60 -7.31
N ALA A 395 6.55 -6.03 -8.41
CA ALA A 395 5.96 -7.01 -9.32
C ALA A 395 5.75 -8.36 -8.60
N GLY A 396 4.49 -8.75 -8.40
CA GLY A 396 4.13 -9.96 -7.64
C GLY A 396 3.71 -9.70 -6.19
N GLY A 397 3.95 -8.50 -5.66
CA GLY A 397 3.55 -8.10 -4.30
C GLY A 397 2.07 -7.75 -4.14
N ILE A 398 1.66 -7.41 -2.92
CA ILE A 398 0.27 -7.07 -2.58
C ILE A 398 0.03 -5.57 -2.69
N VAL A 399 -1.01 -5.19 -3.43
CA VAL A 399 -1.55 -3.82 -3.41
C VAL A 399 -2.60 -3.73 -2.32
N LEU A 400 -2.37 -2.86 -1.35
CA LEU A 400 -3.35 -2.50 -0.33
C LEU A 400 -4.14 -1.28 -0.83
N ARG A 401 -5.47 -1.35 -0.76
CA ARG A 401 -6.34 -0.18 -0.89
C ARG A 401 -6.83 0.22 0.49
N ILE A 402 -6.47 1.42 0.91
CA ILE A 402 -6.92 2.04 2.16
C ILE A 402 -7.92 3.14 1.80
N ALA A 403 -9.06 3.19 2.50
CA ALA A 403 -10.11 4.15 2.24
C ALA A 403 -10.68 4.74 3.53
N LEU A 404 -10.58 6.06 3.68
CA LEU A 404 -11.30 6.81 4.71
C LEU A 404 -12.78 6.87 4.31
N ASP A 405 -13.64 6.19 5.06
CA ASP A 405 -15.06 6.02 4.75
C ASP A 405 -16.02 6.61 5.79
N SER A 406 -15.54 6.99 6.98
CA SER A 406 -16.24 7.90 7.90
C SER A 406 -15.29 8.92 8.55
N PHE A 407 -15.78 10.13 8.77
CA PHE A 407 -15.19 11.19 9.58
C PHE A 407 -16.35 12.03 10.15
N GLU A 408 -16.52 12.04 11.47
CA GLU A 408 -17.64 12.69 12.15
C GLU A 408 -17.13 13.52 13.32
N LEU A 409 -17.64 14.75 13.44
CA LEU A 409 -17.50 15.59 14.62
C LEU A 409 -18.83 15.55 15.37
N ALA A 410 -18.77 15.20 16.65
CA ALA A 410 -19.93 15.18 17.54
C ALA A 410 -19.55 15.78 18.90
N ALA A 411 -20.54 16.21 19.68
CA ALA A 411 -20.29 16.79 21.00
C ALA A 411 -19.56 15.82 21.98
N ASP A 412 -19.58 14.52 21.72
CA ASP A 412 -18.92 13.48 22.51
C ASP A 412 -17.55 13.02 21.97
N GLY A 413 -17.09 13.52 20.80
CA GLY A 413 -15.76 13.22 20.26
C GLY A 413 -15.63 13.39 18.74
N ILE A 414 -14.44 13.05 18.21
CA ILE A 414 -14.19 12.93 16.76
C ILE A 414 -14.11 11.44 16.44
N SER A 415 -14.90 10.94 15.48
CA SER A 415 -14.79 9.55 15.02
C SER A 415 -14.26 9.45 13.60
N VAL A 416 -13.40 8.46 13.35
CA VAL A 416 -12.75 8.21 12.06
C VAL A 416 -12.90 6.73 11.73
N GLY A 417 -13.40 6.40 10.53
CA GLY A 417 -13.63 5.03 10.08
C GLY A 417 -12.93 4.73 8.76
N VAL A 418 -12.09 3.70 8.73
CA VAL A 418 -11.24 3.33 7.59
C VAL A 418 -11.52 1.89 7.15
N HIS A 419 -11.76 1.70 5.85
CA HIS A 419 -11.78 0.39 5.21
C HIS A 419 -10.43 0.08 4.56
N GLU A 420 -9.87 -1.09 4.86
CA GLU A 420 -8.74 -1.67 4.13
C GLU A 420 -9.21 -2.84 3.26
N SER A 421 -8.48 -3.08 2.17
CA SER A 421 -8.60 -4.30 1.37
C SER A 421 -7.28 -4.62 0.68
N ALA A 422 -6.64 -5.73 1.07
CA ALA A 422 -5.60 -6.35 0.27
C ALA A 422 -6.17 -6.94 -1.02
N LYS A 423 -5.38 -6.83 -2.10
CA LYS A 423 -5.61 -7.61 -3.33
C LYS A 423 -4.39 -8.50 -3.58
N PRO A 424 -4.40 -9.75 -3.09
CA PRO A 424 -3.31 -10.67 -3.33
C PRO A 424 -3.15 -10.96 -4.83
N THR A 425 -1.91 -11.08 -5.25
CA THR A 425 -1.55 -11.56 -6.59
C THR A 425 -1.90 -13.04 -6.71
N THR A 426 -2.59 -13.38 -7.79
CA THR A 426 -2.90 -14.77 -8.13
C THR A 426 -1.87 -15.35 -9.08
N ILE A 427 -1.71 -16.68 -9.02
CA ILE A 427 -0.95 -17.45 -10.00
C ILE A 427 -1.48 -17.19 -11.43
N ALA A 428 -0.59 -16.94 -12.39
CA ALA A 428 -0.97 -16.68 -13.78
C ALA A 428 0.14 -17.08 -14.77
N VAL A 429 -0.20 -17.85 -15.81
CA VAL A 429 0.72 -18.13 -16.92
C VAL A 429 0.71 -16.96 -17.90
N THR A 430 1.89 -16.40 -18.18
CA THR A 430 2.07 -15.29 -19.13
C THR A 430 2.89 -15.75 -20.32
N GLY A 431 2.35 -15.58 -21.53
CA GLY A 431 3.03 -15.85 -22.80
C GLY A 431 2.16 -15.45 -23.99
N PRO A 432 2.58 -15.76 -25.23
CA PRO A 432 1.77 -15.45 -26.42
C PRO A 432 0.44 -16.22 -26.43
N ALA A 433 -0.68 -15.50 -26.51
CA ALA A 433 -1.99 -16.13 -26.67
C ALA A 433 -2.26 -16.54 -28.14
N ILE A 434 -1.61 -15.89 -29.10
CA ILE A 434 -1.82 -16.12 -30.54
C ILE A 434 -0.49 -15.91 -31.27
N ILE A 435 -0.05 -16.88 -32.08
CA ILE A 435 1.01 -16.67 -33.08
C ILE A 435 0.52 -16.96 -34.51
N PRO A 436 1.17 -16.44 -35.54
CA PRO A 436 1.00 -16.89 -36.93
C PRO A 436 1.81 -18.16 -37.22
N SER A 437 1.42 -18.93 -38.24
CA SER A 437 2.10 -20.17 -38.63
C SER A 437 3.53 -19.96 -39.14
N SER A 438 3.85 -18.77 -39.67
CA SER A 438 5.22 -18.38 -40.04
C SER A 438 6.19 -18.34 -38.86
N TYR A 439 5.65 -18.29 -37.63
CA TYR A 439 6.39 -18.26 -36.38
C TYR A 439 6.34 -19.60 -35.64
N ALA A 440 5.70 -20.64 -36.18
CA ALA A 440 5.62 -21.95 -35.53
C ALA A 440 7.01 -22.60 -35.33
N THR A 441 8.01 -22.18 -36.10
CA THR A 441 9.40 -22.63 -35.97
C THR A 441 10.23 -21.83 -34.95
N GLU A 442 9.68 -20.78 -34.34
CA GLU A 442 10.34 -20.10 -33.23
C GLU A 442 10.01 -20.75 -31.89
N VAL A 443 10.96 -20.70 -30.96
CA VAL A 443 10.75 -21.06 -29.56
C VAL A 443 9.88 -19.99 -28.91
N LEU A 444 8.80 -20.41 -28.25
CA LEU A 444 7.94 -19.57 -27.44
C LEU A 444 8.28 -19.78 -25.96
N HIS A 445 8.32 -18.70 -25.20
CA HIS A 445 8.63 -18.70 -23.78
C HIS A 445 7.39 -18.27 -22.97
N TYR A 446 7.04 -19.04 -21.94
CA TYR A 446 5.95 -18.77 -21.01
C TYR A 446 6.50 -18.67 -19.59
N THR A 447 6.11 -17.64 -18.84
CA THR A 447 6.50 -17.49 -17.43
C THR A 447 5.32 -17.70 -16.50
N LEU A 448 5.59 -18.16 -15.28
CA LEU A 448 4.58 -18.26 -14.23
C LEU A 448 4.72 -17.07 -13.29
N ARG A 449 3.70 -16.22 -13.21
CA ARG A 449 3.59 -15.26 -12.11
C ARG A 449 3.25 -16.03 -10.85
N LEU A 450 4.11 -15.93 -9.84
CA LEU A 450 3.86 -16.51 -8.51
C LEU A 450 2.70 -15.75 -7.82
N PRO A 451 1.87 -16.46 -7.02
CA PRO A 451 0.91 -15.79 -6.14
C PRO A 451 1.62 -15.11 -4.97
N SER A 452 0.88 -14.26 -4.23
CA SER A 452 1.31 -13.79 -2.91
C SER A 452 1.63 -14.99 -2.00
N GLY A 453 2.63 -14.87 -1.13
CA GLY A 453 3.08 -15.96 -0.26
C GLY A 453 4.00 -17.01 -0.90
N ALA A 454 4.22 -16.96 -2.22
CA ALA A 454 5.15 -17.84 -2.92
C ALA A 454 6.33 -17.03 -3.48
N LEU A 455 7.53 -17.30 -2.96
CA LEU A 455 8.74 -16.55 -3.29
C LEU A 455 9.78 -17.44 -4.00
N PRO A 456 10.57 -16.92 -4.95
CA PRO A 456 11.62 -17.70 -5.62
C PRO A 456 12.71 -18.24 -4.69
N ALA A 457 12.86 -17.66 -3.50
CA ALA A 457 13.81 -18.09 -2.48
C ALA A 457 13.35 -19.35 -1.70
N ASP A 458 12.12 -19.82 -1.88
CA ASP A 458 11.61 -21.03 -1.24
C ASP A 458 12.28 -22.28 -1.83
N PRO A 459 13.14 -22.99 -1.06
CA PRO A 459 13.93 -24.10 -1.59
C PRO A 459 13.09 -25.34 -1.93
N THR A 460 11.83 -25.39 -1.50
CA THR A 460 10.88 -26.49 -1.74
C THR A 460 9.96 -26.23 -2.93
N LEU A 461 9.90 -25.00 -3.43
CA LEU A 461 8.94 -24.57 -4.45
C LEU A 461 9.31 -25.12 -5.83
N ARG A 462 8.34 -25.79 -6.45
CA ARG A 462 8.44 -26.45 -7.74
C ARG A 462 7.38 -25.93 -8.69
N VAL A 463 7.73 -25.86 -9.97
CA VAL A 463 6.78 -25.62 -11.06
C VAL A 463 6.77 -26.83 -11.98
N ALA A 464 5.60 -27.46 -12.09
CA ALA A 464 5.32 -28.47 -13.11
C ALA A 464 4.57 -27.80 -14.27
N TRP A 465 5.16 -27.85 -15.44
CA TRP A 465 4.59 -27.37 -16.69
C TRP A 465 3.98 -28.54 -17.48
N THR A 466 2.82 -28.30 -18.07
CA THR A 466 2.13 -29.25 -18.94
C THR A 466 1.67 -28.54 -20.22
N LEU A 467 2.06 -29.10 -21.37
CA LEU A 467 1.60 -28.68 -22.68
C LEU A 467 0.61 -29.70 -23.22
N THR A 468 -0.60 -29.26 -23.55
CA THR A 468 -1.69 -30.12 -24.04
C THR A 468 -2.18 -29.64 -25.41
N ASP A 469 -2.48 -30.54 -26.34
CA ASP A 469 -3.30 -30.18 -27.52
C ASP A 469 -4.72 -29.89 -27.05
N ALA A 470 -5.10 -28.61 -27.07
CA ALA A 470 -6.41 -28.14 -26.61
C ALA A 470 -7.59 -28.64 -27.49
N THR A 471 -7.31 -29.36 -28.58
CA THR A 471 -8.30 -29.97 -29.46
C THR A 471 -8.60 -31.43 -29.09
N SER A 472 -7.57 -32.19 -28.69
CA SER A 472 -7.67 -33.63 -28.38
C SER A 472 -7.55 -33.97 -26.90
N GLY A 473 -7.03 -33.05 -26.07
CA GLY A 473 -6.73 -33.29 -24.66
C GLY A 473 -5.45 -34.11 -24.41
N VAL A 474 -4.65 -34.39 -25.45
CA VAL A 474 -3.42 -35.17 -25.33
C VAL A 474 -2.28 -34.29 -24.80
N VAL A 475 -1.62 -34.74 -23.73
CA VAL A 475 -0.38 -34.12 -23.24
C VAL A 475 0.75 -34.35 -24.25
N LEU A 476 1.34 -33.25 -24.70
CA LEU A 476 2.39 -33.19 -25.71
C LEU A 476 3.80 -33.09 -25.09
N ALA A 477 3.91 -32.39 -23.96
CA ALA A 477 5.13 -32.26 -23.17
C ALA A 477 4.79 -32.01 -21.70
N SER A 478 5.68 -32.42 -20.80
CA SER A 478 5.61 -32.08 -19.38
C SER A 478 7.02 -31.92 -18.82
N GLU A 479 7.21 -30.88 -18.01
CA GLU A 479 8.47 -30.54 -17.36
C GLU A 479 8.22 -30.22 -15.88
N ASP A 480 9.21 -30.44 -15.02
CA ASP A 480 9.15 -30.21 -13.57
C ASP A 480 10.52 -29.71 -13.11
N ASP A 481 10.58 -28.51 -12.54
CA ASP A 481 11.83 -27.92 -12.05
C ASP A 481 11.61 -27.08 -10.77
N LYS A 482 12.72 -26.74 -10.11
CA LYS A 482 12.74 -25.75 -9.01
C LYS A 482 12.35 -24.38 -9.53
N VAL A 483 11.56 -23.66 -8.76
CA VAL A 483 11.40 -22.22 -8.97
C VAL A 483 12.74 -21.52 -8.68
N ALA A 484 13.14 -20.63 -9.58
CA ALA A 484 14.30 -19.77 -9.47
C ALA A 484 13.89 -18.30 -9.69
N ASP A 485 14.83 -17.36 -9.52
CA ASP A 485 14.65 -15.96 -9.92
C ASP A 485 15.59 -15.63 -11.10
N PRO A 486 15.07 -15.22 -12.28
CA PRO A 486 13.65 -15.13 -12.64
C PRO A 486 12.96 -16.50 -12.71
N SER A 487 11.64 -16.51 -12.53
CA SER A 487 10.79 -17.72 -12.56
C SER A 487 11.09 -18.62 -13.77
N PRO A 488 11.21 -19.95 -13.60
CA PRO A 488 11.55 -20.84 -14.70
C PRO A 488 10.48 -20.77 -15.78
N GLY A 489 10.88 -20.29 -16.95
CA GLY A 489 10.00 -20.26 -18.10
C GLY A 489 9.90 -21.63 -18.76
N PHE A 490 8.71 -21.95 -19.25
CA PHE A 490 8.50 -23.10 -20.13
C PHE A 490 8.71 -22.70 -21.58
N GLU A 491 9.57 -23.45 -22.27
CA GLU A 491 9.92 -23.19 -23.66
C GLU A 491 9.51 -24.34 -24.59
N PHE A 492 8.79 -24.03 -25.68
CA PHE A 492 8.51 -25.01 -26.71
C PHE A 492 8.40 -24.38 -28.11
N GLN A 493 8.59 -25.22 -29.13
CA GLN A 493 8.46 -24.84 -30.54
C GLN A 493 7.20 -25.50 -31.12
N PRO A 494 6.16 -24.73 -31.52
CA PRO A 494 4.89 -25.30 -32.00
C PRO A 494 5.02 -26.23 -33.21
N SER A 495 5.98 -26.00 -34.12
CA SER A 495 6.16 -26.84 -35.31
C SER A 495 6.65 -28.27 -35.01
N SER A 496 7.10 -28.54 -33.78
CA SER A 496 7.37 -29.91 -33.32
C SER A 496 6.10 -30.75 -33.20
N PHE A 497 4.92 -30.11 -33.19
CA PHE A 497 3.61 -30.74 -33.01
C PHE A 497 2.73 -30.49 -34.24
N VAL A 498 3.13 -31.04 -35.39
CA VAL A 498 2.63 -30.70 -36.75
C VAL A 498 1.09 -30.79 -36.93
N SER A 499 0.40 -31.62 -36.13
CA SER A 499 -1.06 -31.76 -36.14
C SER A 499 -1.81 -30.76 -35.26
N THR A 500 -1.11 -29.98 -34.42
CA THR A 500 -1.69 -29.15 -33.36
C THR A 500 -1.67 -27.67 -33.73
N SER A 501 -2.85 -27.04 -33.74
CA SER A 501 -3.00 -25.59 -33.98
C SER A 501 -3.50 -24.81 -32.76
N LYS A 502 -3.86 -25.52 -31.68
CA LYS A 502 -4.27 -24.95 -30.40
C LYS A 502 -3.58 -25.70 -29.29
N PHE A 503 -2.89 -24.97 -28.42
CA PHE A 503 -2.20 -25.54 -27.28
C PHE A 503 -2.76 -24.93 -26.01
N GLU A 504 -2.82 -25.71 -24.94
CA GLU A 504 -2.99 -25.24 -23.58
C GLU A 504 -1.67 -25.40 -22.85
N VAL A 505 -1.20 -24.31 -22.23
CA VAL A 505 0.03 -24.26 -21.43
C VAL A 505 -0.40 -24.06 -19.98
N GLN A 506 -0.28 -25.11 -19.17
CA GLN A 506 -0.60 -25.10 -17.75
C GLN A 506 0.67 -25.08 -16.92
N GLY A 507 0.72 -24.21 -15.92
CA GLY A 507 1.73 -24.22 -14.86
C GLY A 507 1.08 -24.55 -13.51
N ARG A 508 1.54 -25.62 -12.86
CA ARG A 508 1.17 -26.03 -11.49
C ARG A 508 2.31 -25.68 -10.55
N LEU A 509 2.02 -24.91 -9.52
CA LEU A 509 2.94 -24.52 -8.47
C LEU A 509 2.65 -25.34 -7.20
N TYR A 510 3.68 -25.98 -6.66
CA TYR A 510 3.56 -26.81 -5.46
C TYR A 510 4.89 -26.82 -4.67
N ARG A 511 4.86 -27.30 -3.44
CA ARG A 511 6.04 -27.49 -2.58
C ARG A 511 6.34 -28.98 -2.42
N LEU A 512 7.63 -29.32 -2.42
CA LEU A 512 8.13 -30.70 -2.24
C LEU A 512 8.89 -30.81 -0.91
N PHE A 513 8.35 -31.60 0.01
CA PHE A 513 8.90 -31.84 1.35
C PHE A 513 9.33 -33.31 1.48
N GLY A 514 10.51 -33.63 0.94
CA GLY A 514 10.95 -35.03 0.82
C GLY A 514 10.07 -35.78 -0.19
N THR A 515 9.22 -36.68 0.29
CA THR A 515 8.22 -37.40 -0.51
C THR A 515 6.83 -36.77 -0.51
N GLU A 516 6.55 -35.83 0.40
CA GLU A 516 5.26 -35.12 0.43
C GLU A 516 5.21 -33.98 -0.60
N THR A 517 4.06 -33.81 -1.23
CA THR A 517 3.77 -32.63 -2.07
C THR A 517 2.60 -31.84 -1.50
N ALA A 518 2.71 -30.50 -1.48
CA ALA A 518 1.63 -29.60 -1.11
C ALA A 518 1.35 -28.61 -2.24
N ASP A 519 0.14 -28.63 -2.80
CA ASP A 519 -0.25 -27.72 -3.88
C ASP A 519 -0.38 -26.27 -3.40
N VAL A 520 0.17 -25.35 -4.19
CA VAL A 520 0.00 -23.89 -4.00
C VAL A 520 -1.05 -23.36 -4.97
N GLY A 521 -1.08 -23.86 -6.21
CA GLY A 521 -2.12 -23.55 -7.18
C GLY A 521 -1.76 -23.96 -8.60
N SER A 522 -2.63 -23.66 -9.56
CA SER A 522 -2.29 -23.76 -10.97
C SER A 522 -2.98 -22.67 -11.79
N ALA A 523 -2.39 -22.35 -12.94
CA ALA A 523 -2.99 -21.50 -13.95
C ALA A 523 -2.71 -22.08 -15.35
N ALA A 524 -3.55 -21.73 -16.31
CA ALA A 524 -3.34 -22.10 -17.72
C ALA A 524 -3.58 -20.91 -18.64
N THR A 525 -2.98 -20.97 -19.82
CA THR A 525 -3.28 -20.07 -20.93
C THR A 525 -3.34 -20.84 -22.25
N SER A 526 -4.07 -20.32 -23.23
CA SER A 526 -4.24 -20.97 -24.53
C SER A 526 -3.44 -20.24 -25.61
N LEU A 527 -2.67 -21.00 -26.39
CA LEU A 527 -2.02 -20.54 -27.61
C LEU A 527 -2.81 -20.98 -28.83
N GLN A 528 -3.10 -20.04 -29.73
CA GLN A 528 -3.60 -20.37 -31.07
C GLN A 528 -2.53 -20.07 -32.14
N VAL A 529 -2.15 -21.08 -32.92
CA VAL A 529 -1.41 -20.91 -34.17
C VAL A 529 -2.42 -20.62 -35.29
N ARG A 530 -2.33 -19.44 -35.90
CA ARG A 530 -3.17 -19.01 -37.03
C ARG A 530 -2.42 -19.16 -38.36
N GLY A 531 -3.07 -18.83 -39.47
CA GLY A 531 -2.40 -18.75 -40.77
C GLY A 531 -1.24 -17.74 -40.80
N ALA A 532 -0.48 -17.73 -41.90
CA ALA A 532 0.62 -16.80 -42.08
C ALA A 532 0.10 -15.35 -42.13
N LEU A 533 0.94 -14.42 -41.65
CA LEU A 533 0.63 -12.99 -41.73
C LEU A 533 0.70 -12.50 -43.18
N ALA A 534 -0.17 -11.55 -43.52
CA ALA A 534 0.01 -10.73 -44.71
C ALA A 534 1.23 -9.80 -44.54
N PRO A 535 1.83 -9.29 -45.63
CA PRO A 535 2.83 -8.21 -45.55
C PRO A 535 2.31 -6.99 -44.77
N ALA A 536 3.22 -6.24 -44.13
CA ALA A 536 2.90 -5.15 -43.20
C ALA A 536 2.03 -5.60 -42.00
N ALA A 537 2.34 -6.78 -41.47
CA ALA A 537 1.64 -7.43 -40.38
C ALA A 537 1.67 -6.69 -39.03
N TYR A 538 2.73 -5.92 -38.81
CA TYR A 538 2.97 -5.16 -37.60
C TYR A 538 2.98 -3.68 -37.93
N VAL A 539 2.38 -2.87 -37.05
CA VAL A 539 2.38 -1.43 -37.17
C VAL A 539 2.65 -0.75 -35.83
N SER A 540 3.52 0.24 -35.84
CA SER A 540 3.76 1.19 -34.75
C SER A 540 3.59 2.60 -35.31
N TRP A 541 3.09 3.53 -34.51
CA TRP A 541 2.87 4.91 -34.92
C TRP A 541 3.88 5.80 -34.21
N ARG A 542 4.60 6.65 -34.96
CA ARG A 542 5.30 7.80 -34.39
C ARG A 542 4.37 9.01 -34.47
N ALA A 543 4.23 9.73 -33.37
CA ALA A 543 3.42 10.93 -33.30
C ALA A 543 4.03 11.95 -32.35
N GLN A 544 4.13 13.18 -32.82
CA GLN A 544 4.41 14.33 -31.96
C GLN A 544 3.10 14.69 -31.23
N SER A 545 2.96 14.23 -29.99
CA SER A 545 1.85 14.68 -29.14
C SER A 545 2.22 16.01 -28.51
N VAL A 546 1.54 17.07 -28.93
CA VAL A 546 1.57 18.35 -28.22
C VAL A 546 0.73 18.19 -26.95
N LYS A 547 1.37 18.32 -25.79
CA LYS A 547 0.72 18.26 -24.47
C LYS A 547 0.85 19.60 -23.77
N PRO A 548 -0.24 20.20 -23.27
CA PRO A 548 -0.09 21.38 -22.44
C PRO A 548 0.68 21.03 -21.17
N ARG A 549 1.72 21.82 -20.86
CA ARG A 549 2.29 21.88 -19.52
C ARG A 549 1.32 22.69 -18.69
N VAL A 550 0.62 22.03 -17.79
CA VAL A 550 -0.23 22.70 -16.80
C VAL A 550 0.35 22.44 -15.43
N GLY A 551 0.67 23.52 -14.72
CA GLY A 551 0.91 23.48 -13.29
C GLY A 551 -0.39 23.81 -12.58
N PHE A 552 -0.61 23.25 -11.40
CA PHE A 552 -1.57 23.83 -10.47
C PHE A 552 -0.80 24.83 -9.61
N ASP A 553 -1.17 26.11 -9.68
CA ASP A 553 -0.63 27.11 -8.77
C ASP A 553 -1.32 26.95 -7.42
N THR A 554 -0.50 26.46 -6.50
CA THR A 554 -0.86 26.06 -5.15
C THR A 554 -1.28 27.23 -4.27
N THR A 555 -0.84 28.45 -4.60
CA THR A 555 -1.15 29.67 -3.85
C THR A 555 -2.42 30.34 -4.37
N SER A 556 -2.63 30.37 -5.70
CA SER A 556 -3.86 30.97 -6.27
C SER A 556 -5.03 29.99 -6.41
N GLY A 557 -4.80 28.69 -6.25
CA GLY A 557 -5.83 27.65 -6.43
C GLY A 557 -6.27 27.47 -7.89
N LEU A 558 -5.50 27.99 -8.84
CA LEU A 558 -5.81 27.99 -10.26
C LEU A 558 -4.79 27.16 -11.04
N TRP A 559 -5.23 26.56 -12.14
CA TRP A 559 -4.29 26.02 -13.10
C TRP A 559 -3.58 27.14 -13.85
N GLN A 560 -2.27 27.00 -14.03
CA GLN A 560 -1.45 27.83 -14.89
C GLN A 560 -1.00 27.05 -16.12
N TYR A 561 -1.03 27.71 -17.29
CA TYR A 561 -0.53 27.14 -18.54
C TYR A 561 0.94 27.52 -18.77
N GLY A 562 1.84 26.59 -18.52
CA GLY A 562 3.29 26.70 -18.73
C GLY A 562 3.76 26.41 -20.16
N GLY A 563 2.91 26.67 -21.16
CA GLY A 563 3.18 26.39 -22.58
C GLY A 563 2.94 24.94 -23.00
N ASP A 564 3.28 24.60 -24.24
CA ASP A 564 3.10 23.25 -24.80
C ASP A 564 4.42 22.45 -24.77
N ALA A 565 4.35 21.20 -24.31
CA ALA A 565 5.40 20.21 -24.43
C ALA A 565 5.20 19.35 -25.70
N HIS A 566 6.17 19.39 -26.60
CA HIS A 566 6.20 18.51 -27.77
C HIS A 566 6.76 17.14 -27.37
N VAL A 567 5.88 16.23 -26.95
CA VAL A 567 6.27 14.87 -26.54
C VAL A 567 6.17 13.96 -27.75
N GLN A 568 7.31 13.58 -28.31
CA GLN A 568 7.40 12.50 -29.28
C GLN A 568 6.96 11.19 -28.61
N ARG A 569 5.98 10.52 -29.21
CA ARG A 569 5.45 9.24 -28.76
C ARG A 569 5.59 8.22 -29.87
N GLN A 570 6.24 7.11 -29.55
CA GLN A 570 6.11 5.88 -30.32
C GLN A 570 5.05 5.01 -29.66
N SER A 571 4.09 4.49 -30.43
CA SER A 571 3.16 3.49 -29.91
C SER A 571 3.87 2.15 -29.71
N LYS A 572 3.32 1.33 -28.83
CA LYS A 572 3.59 -0.11 -28.87
C LYS A 572 3.29 -0.66 -30.27
N TRP A 573 3.93 -1.77 -30.65
CA TRP A 573 3.61 -2.51 -31.86
C TRP A 573 2.22 -3.14 -31.73
N HIS A 574 1.44 -3.05 -32.82
CA HIS A 574 0.13 -3.63 -32.98
C HIS A 574 0.15 -4.65 -34.13
N ARG A 575 -0.72 -5.65 -34.08
CA ARG A 575 -0.97 -6.60 -35.16
C ARG A 575 -2.10 -6.11 -36.06
N THR A 576 -1.92 -6.18 -37.37
CA THR A 576 -2.95 -5.82 -38.35
C THR A 576 -3.94 -6.96 -38.64
N ASP A 577 -3.59 -8.21 -38.30
CA ASP A 577 -4.46 -9.39 -38.39
C ASP A 577 -5.32 -9.65 -37.13
N ALA A 578 -5.08 -8.89 -36.06
CA ALA A 578 -5.82 -8.97 -34.80
C ALA A 578 -6.87 -7.85 -34.69
N PRO A 579 -8.00 -8.07 -34.00
CA PRO A 579 -9.05 -7.05 -33.82
C PRO A 579 -8.63 -5.99 -32.79
N CYS A 580 -7.63 -5.18 -33.13
CA CYS A 580 -7.13 -4.10 -32.30
C CYS A 580 -7.52 -2.74 -32.89
N GLN A 581 -8.38 -1.98 -32.18
CA GLN A 581 -8.74 -0.62 -32.62
C GLN A 581 -7.53 0.30 -32.77
N ALA A 582 -6.46 0.08 -32.00
CA ALA A 582 -5.23 0.87 -32.13
C ALA A 582 -4.39 0.47 -33.35
N ALA A 583 -4.63 -0.68 -34.00
CA ALA A 583 -4.01 -1.06 -35.27
C ALA A 583 -4.62 -0.31 -36.48
N SER A 584 -5.82 0.26 -36.35
CA SER A 584 -6.50 1.02 -37.42
C SER A 584 -6.53 2.54 -37.17
N LYS A 585 -6.12 3.02 -35.99
CA LYS A 585 -6.16 4.45 -35.63
C LYS A 585 -5.33 5.36 -36.55
N GLY A 586 -4.27 4.88 -37.17
CA GLY A 586 -3.47 5.68 -38.12
C GLY A 586 -4.26 6.19 -39.33
N VAL A 587 -5.33 5.49 -39.73
CA VAL A 587 -6.18 5.88 -40.88
C VAL A 587 -7.02 7.13 -40.58
N ASN A 588 -7.45 7.30 -39.33
CA ASN A 588 -8.36 8.39 -38.93
C ASN A 588 -7.66 9.72 -38.59
N TYR A 589 -6.32 9.74 -38.61
CA TYR A 589 -5.50 10.91 -38.25
C TYR A 589 -4.36 11.15 -39.25
N ALA A 590 -4.65 10.97 -40.54
CA ALA A 590 -3.71 11.22 -41.63
C ALA A 590 -3.00 12.58 -41.47
N GLY A 591 -1.66 12.57 -41.54
CA GLY A 591 -0.82 13.75 -41.36
C GLY A 591 -0.33 14.04 -39.92
N ARG A 592 -0.84 13.37 -38.88
CA ARG A 592 -0.31 13.49 -37.49
C ARG A 592 0.48 12.28 -36.98
N TYR A 593 0.40 11.16 -37.70
CA TYR A 593 1.03 9.90 -37.34
C TYR A 593 1.83 9.38 -38.53
N GLU A 594 3.11 9.10 -38.32
CA GLU A 594 3.94 8.36 -39.28
C GLU A 594 3.84 6.87 -38.95
N PRO A 595 3.21 6.04 -39.80
CA PRO A 595 3.11 4.62 -39.58
C PRO A 595 4.43 3.94 -39.95
N GLN A 596 5.04 3.27 -38.98
CA GLN A 596 6.14 2.33 -39.21
C GLN A 596 5.55 0.93 -39.34
N TYR A 597 5.49 0.41 -40.57
CA TYR A 597 5.09 -0.97 -40.84
C TYR A 597 6.29 -1.91 -40.78
N ALA A 598 6.07 -3.14 -40.33
CA ALA A 598 7.05 -4.22 -40.38
C ALA A 598 6.38 -5.57 -40.72
N ASN A 599 7.13 -6.44 -41.39
CA ASN A 599 6.70 -7.82 -41.66
C ASN A 599 6.96 -8.75 -40.46
N THR A 600 7.93 -8.38 -39.60
CA THR A 600 8.34 -9.11 -38.40
C THR A 600 8.50 -8.14 -37.23
N LEU A 601 8.46 -8.66 -36.00
CA LEU A 601 8.88 -7.88 -34.82
C LEU A 601 10.40 -7.58 -34.87
N PRO A 602 10.86 -6.52 -34.17
CA PRO A 602 12.29 -6.17 -34.09
C PRO A 602 13.09 -6.99 -33.05
N PHE A 603 12.54 -8.11 -32.57
CA PHE A 603 13.12 -9.06 -31.61
C PHE A 603 12.45 -10.44 -31.78
N HIS A 604 13.02 -11.49 -31.18
CA HIS A 604 12.53 -12.87 -31.31
C HIS A 604 11.28 -13.12 -30.45
N LEU A 605 10.45 -14.10 -30.82
CA LEU A 605 9.21 -14.36 -30.06
C LEU A 605 9.43 -14.84 -28.62
N LYS A 606 10.54 -15.53 -28.33
CA LYS A 606 10.94 -15.84 -26.95
C LYS A 606 11.08 -14.58 -26.07
N ASP A 607 11.45 -13.46 -26.65
CA ASP A 607 11.66 -12.18 -25.96
C ASP A 607 10.35 -11.36 -25.84
N LEU A 608 9.19 -11.89 -26.27
CA LEU A 608 7.88 -11.22 -26.20
C LEU A 608 7.56 -10.70 -24.79
N VAL A 609 7.75 -11.54 -23.76
CA VAL A 609 7.40 -11.19 -22.38
C VAL A 609 8.32 -10.07 -21.85
N GLN A 610 9.63 -10.16 -22.13
CA GLN A 610 10.61 -9.13 -21.79
C GLN A 610 10.43 -7.83 -22.59
N SER A 611 9.78 -7.91 -23.76
CA SER A 611 9.48 -6.78 -24.65
C SER A 611 8.05 -6.24 -24.50
N ARG A 612 7.31 -6.66 -23.47
CA ARG A 612 5.89 -6.31 -23.26
C ARG A 612 5.61 -4.80 -23.22
N GLN A 613 6.56 -3.99 -22.76
CA GLN A 613 6.50 -2.53 -22.79
C GLN A 613 6.35 -1.94 -24.20
N VAL A 614 6.87 -2.62 -25.24
CA VAL A 614 6.74 -2.20 -26.66
C VAL A 614 5.69 -3.00 -27.44
N LEU A 615 4.89 -3.86 -26.80
CA LEU A 615 3.86 -4.70 -27.45
C LEU A 615 2.44 -4.42 -26.95
N CYS A 616 1.48 -4.27 -27.86
CA CYS A 616 0.08 -4.07 -27.49
C CYS A 616 -0.49 -5.30 -26.78
N ASP A 617 -0.86 -5.14 -25.50
CA ASP A 617 -1.33 -6.23 -24.64
C ASP A 617 -2.46 -7.07 -25.26
N TYR A 618 -3.46 -6.41 -25.88
CA TYR A 618 -4.56 -7.06 -26.59
C TYR A 618 -4.16 -7.80 -27.87
N CYS A 619 -3.06 -7.43 -28.53
CA CYS A 619 -2.61 -8.08 -29.78
C CYS A 619 -1.83 -9.37 -29.53
N PHE A 620 -1.11 -9.45 -28.40
CA PHE A 620 -0.12 -10.51 -28.14
C PHE A 620 -0.48 -11.39 -26.95
N PHE A 621 -1.14 -10.83 -25.92
CA PHE A 621 -1.37 -11.48 -24.62
C PHE A 621 -2.87 -11.58 -24.25
N GLY A 622 -3.79 -11.34 -25.19
CA GLY A 622 -5.25 -11.42 -24.97
C GLY A 622 -5.87 -10.26 -24.17
N GLY A 623 -5.07 -9.52 -23.40
CA GLY A 623 -5.51 -8.38 -22.61
C GLY A 623 -4.43 -7.83 -21.67
N PRO A 624 -4.71 -6.73 -20.94
CA PRO A 624 -3.85 -6.22 -19.87
C PRO A 624 -3.57 -7.32 -18.85
N ALA A 625 -2.37 -7.33 -18.25
CA ALA A 625 -1.91 -8.38 -17.33
C ALA A 625 -1.92 -9.83 -17.88
N GLY A 626 -2.30 -10.07 -19.15
CA GLY A 626 -2.39 -11.42 -19.72
C GLY A 626 -3.72 -12.12 -19.47
N THR A 627 -4.69 -11.43 -18.85
CA THR A 627 -6.03 -11.96 -18.67
C THR A 627 -6.84 -11.76 -19.96
N ASN A 628 -7.34 -12.87 -20.51
CA ASN A 628 -8.36 -12.81 -21.55
C ASN A 628 -9.64 -12.23 -20.95
N ALA A 629 -10.02 -11.00 -21.33
CA ALA A 629 -11.29 -10.36 -20.93
C ALA A 629 -12.53 -10.98 -21.64
N ARG A 630 -12.52 -12.30 -21.83
CA ARG A 630 -13.55 -13.14 -22.46
C ARG A 630 -13.88 -14.40 -21.65
N LEU A 631 -13.41 -14.46 -20.40
CA LEU A 631 -13.99 -15.29 -19.34
C LEU A 631 -14.99 -14.41 -18.57
#